data_AF-A0A8H8R9C1-F1
#
_entry.id   AF-A0A8H8R9C1-F1
#
_cell.length_a   1.000
_cell.length_b   1.000
_cell.length_c   1.000
_cell.angle_alpha   90.00
_cell.angle_beta   90.00
_cell.angle_gamma   90.00
#
_symmetry.space_group_name_H-M   'P 1'
#
loop_
_entity.id
_entity.type
_entity.pdbx_description
1 polymer ?
#
loop_
_entity_poly.entity_id
_entity_poly.type
_entity_poly.pdbx_seq_one_letter_code
_entity_poly.pdbx_strand_id
1 'polypeptide(L)'
;MLYIDQPVQVGFSYDTLANGTFNALATDLLPIIANFSEGVPEQNDTFFIGTFPSLNSKNTANSTGNAAPVVWAFLQAWLQDFPMYKSPNNELSIWADSYGGHWDPRVADFIEKQNDKIAAGALECAKVINLDTVGIINGVIDFKITAASYLVFPAGKDLGTKPLHHNMAYNNTYGSLVITNAEYESAMMNLTTCTGLLDKCQSLGAIYDPDNCVMAEGDITRGGFLDMLGNLLDRGVQVTLIYGDRD
;
A
#
# COMPACT_ATOMS: atom_id res chain seq x y z
N MET A 1 -13.63 -15.10 -0.48
CA MET A 1 -12.55 -14.11 -0.34
C MET A 1 -11.36 -14.59 -1.16
N LEU A 2 -10.70 -13.67 -1.87
CA LEU A 2 -9.54 -13.93 -2.70
C LEU A 2 -8.35 -13.17 -2.10
N TYR A 3 -7.26 -13.86 -1.82
CA TYR A 3 -6.00 -13.26 -1.37
C TYR A 3 -5.02 -13.28 -2.53
N ILE A 4 -4.34 -12.15 -2.76
CA ILE A 4 -3.42 -11.97 -3.88
C ILE A 4 -2.08 -11.51 -3.30
N ASP A 5 -1.05 -12.35 -3.46
CA ASP A 5 0.31 -11.93 -3.21
C ASP A 5 0.75 -11.01 -4.35
N GLN A 6 0.99 -9.74 -4.05
CA GLN A 6 1.40 -8.75 -5.03
C GLN A 6 2.31 -7.69 -4.38
N PRO A 7 3.24 -7.07 -5.13
CA PRO A 7 3.59 -7.35 -6.53
C PRO A 7 4.44 -8.64 -6.69
N VAL A 8 4.98 -8.87 -7.89
CA VAL A 8 6.03 -9.89 -8.10
C VAL A 8 7.14 -9.71 -7.07
N GLN A 9 7.74 -10.81 -6.60
CA GLN A 9 8.67 -10.92 -5.46
C GLN A 9 8.00 -11.02 -4.07
N VAL A 10 6.68 -10.85 -3.95
CA VAL A 10 5.95 -11.02 -2.66
C VAL A 10 5.36 -12.42 -2.56
N GLY A 11 5.57 -13.07 -1.41
CA GLY A 11 4.97 -14.37 -1.10
C GLY A 11 5.25 -15.41 -2.19
N PHE A 12 4.19 -15.92 -2.82
CA PHE A 12 4.28 -16.88 -3.92
C PHE A 12 4.27 -16.25 -5.33
N SER A 13 4.24 -14.93 -5.46
CA SER A 13 4.36 -14.25 -6.75
C SER A 13 5.83 -14.07 -7.11
N TYR A 14 6.33 -14.79 -8.12
CA TYR A 14 7.75 -14.80 -8.51
C TYR A 14 7.97 -14.57 -10.00
N ASP A 15 9.16 -14.09 -10.35
CA ASP A 15 9.64 -13.98 -11.73
C ASP A 15 10.42 -15.23 -12.15
N THR A 16 11.40 -15.62 -11.35
CA THR A 16 12.23 -16.80 -11.53
C THR A 16 12.48 -17.45 -10.18
N LEU A 17 12.56 -18.78 -10.20
CA LEU A 17 12.87 -19.57 -9.02
C LEU A 17 14.39 -19.55 -8.80
N ALA A 18 14.80 -19.03 -7.65
CA ALA A 18 16.19 -18.94 -7.24
C ALA A 18 16.39 -19.60 -5.88
N ASN A 19 17.44 -20.41 -5.76
CA ASN A 19 17.79 -20.99 -4.47
C ASN A 19 18.33 -19.91 -3.53
N GLY A 20 18.05 -20.05 -2.25
CA GLY A 20 18.51 -19.08 -1.27
C GLY A 20 18.30 -19.55 0.16
N THR A 21 18.69 -18.68 1.08
CA THR A 21 18.57 -18.90 2.52
C THR A 21 17.83 -17.75 3.16
N PHE A 22 17.00 -18.03 4.15
CA PHE A 22 16.26 -17.02 4.90
C PHE A 22 16.58 -17.14 6.39
N ASN A 23 17.03 -16.04 6.99
CA ASN A 23 17.32 -15.97 8.41
C ASN A 23 16.20 -15.20 9.12
N ALA A 24 15.36 -15.91 9.87
CA ALA A 24 14.24 -15.31 10.59
C ALA A 24 14.65 -14.39 11.75
N LEU A 25 15.94 -14.38 12.11
CA LEU A 25 16.50 -13.46 13.10
C LEU A 25 17.17 -12.23 12.46
N ALA A 26 17.28 -12.17 11.13
CA ALA A 26 17.84 -11.02 10.45
C ALA A 26 16.85 -9.85 10.45
N THR A 27 17.37 -8.63 10.54
CA THR A 27 16.56 -7.40 10.63
C THR A 27 15.90 -7.01 9.31
N ASP A 28 16.50 -7.39 8.19
CA ASP A 28 15.97 -7.12 6.85
C ASP A 28 14.81 -8.07 6.50
N LEU A 29 14.72 -9.24 7.13
CA LEU A 29 13.71 -10.27 6.88
C LEU A 29 13.55 -10.58 5.38
N LEU A 30 14.66 -10.53 4.63
CA LEU A 30 14.72 -10.89 3.22
C LEU A 30 15.54 -12.16 3.01
N PRO A 31 15.19 -13.00 2.02
CA PRO A 31 16.05 -14.10 1.62
C PRO A 31 17.34 -13.58 1.00
N ILE A 32 18.41 -14.36 1.12
CA ILE A 32 19.67 -14.15 0.41
C ILE A 32 19.76 -15.20 -0.69
N ILE A 33 19.76 -14.75 -1.95
CA ILE A 33 19.86 -15.62 -3.12
C ILE A 33 21.29 -16.14 -3.25
N ALA A 34 21.42 -17.46 -3.41
CA ALA A 34 22.70 -18.14 -3.43
C ALA A 34 22.68 -19.34 -4.39
N ASN A 35 23.84 -19.63 -4.98
CA ASN A 35 24.02 -20.82 -5.79
C ASN A 35 24.44 -22.01 -4.91
N PHE A 36 23.66 -23.09 -4.94
CA PHE A 36 23.94 -24.32 -4.18
C PHE A 36 24.71 -25.38 -4.99
N SER A 37 25.36 -25.00 -6.10
CA SER A 37 26.15 -25.92 -6.94
C SER A 37 27.32 -26.57 -6.19
N GLU A 38 27.85 -25.90 -5.16
CA GLU A 38 28.97 -26.40 -4.34
C GLU A 38 28.51 -27.10 -3.05
N GLY A 39 27.19 -27.20 -2.85
CA GLY A 39 26.59 -27.78 -1.64
C GLY A 39 25.39 -26.97 -1.17
N VAL A 40 24.43 -27.66 -0.56
CA VAL A 40 23.29 -27.04 0.13
C VAL A 40 23.72 -26.74 1.57
N PRO A 41 23.51 -25.52 2.08
CA PRO A 41 23.80 -25.20 3.49
C PRO A 41 23.06 -26.14 4.47
N GLU A 42 23.44 -26.14 5.74
CA GLU A 42 22.63 -26.79 6.78
C GLU A 42 21.52 -25.87 7.24
N GLN A 43 20.32 -26.43 7.43
CA GLN A 43 19.14 -25.71 7.92
C GLN A 43 18.99 -25.88 9.44
N ASN A 44 18.36 -24.92 10.12
CA ASN A 44 17.93 -25.04 11.52
C ASN A 44 16.59 -24.32 11.76
N ASP A 45 16.17 -24.20 13.03
CA ASP A 45 14.87 -23.64 13.42
C ASP A 45 14.68 -22.15 13.08
N THR A 46 15.76 -21.42 12.76
CA THR A 46 15.70 -19.98 12.43
C THR A 46 16.40 -19.62 11.12
N PHE A 47 17.16 -20.55 10.54
CA PHE A 47 17.84 -20.42 9.27
C PHE A 47 17.26 -21.44 8.30
N PHE A 48 16.51 -20.96 7.32
CA PHE A 48 15.74 -21.76 6.37
C PHE A 48 16.42 -21.80 5.00
N ILE A 49 16.29 -22.93 4.32
CA ILE A 49 16.76 -23.12 2.95
C ILE A 49 15.54 -23.29 2.08
N GLY A 50 15.52 -22.62 0.94
CA GLY A 50 14.36 -22.66 0.08
C GLY A 50 14.62 -22.18 -1.33
N THR A 51 13.54 -22.20 -2.09
CA THR A 51 13.46 -21.58 -3.40
C THR A 51 12.59 -20.33 -3.26
N PHE A 52 13.16 -19.20 -3.64
CA PHE A 52 12.58 -17.88 -3.51
C PHE A 52 12.45 -17.23 -4.89
N PRO A 53 11.69 -16.13 -4.99
CA PRO A 53 11.80 -15.21 -6.13
C PRO A 53 13.24 -14.68 -6.32
N SER A 54 13.56 -14.09 -7.47
CA SER A 54 14.93 -13.61 -7.74
C SER A 54 15.42 -12.47 -6.84
N LEU A 55 14.48 -11.79 -6.18
CA LEU A 55 14.65 -10.54 -5.42
C LEU A 55 15.26 -9.40 -6.24
N ASN A 56 15.22 -9.50 -7.57
CA ASN A 56 15.68 -8.43 -8.44
C ASN A 56 14.65 -7.30 -8.45
N SER A 57 15.01 -6.17 -7.82
CA SER A 57 14.16 -4.98 -7.74
C SER A 57 13.78 -4.39 -9.11
N LYS A 58 14.51 -4.73 -10.18
CA LYS A 58 14.16 -4.33 -11.56
C LYS A 58 13.01 -5.14 -12.15
N ASN A 59 12.68 -6.29 -11.56
CA ASN A 59 11.65 -7.22 -12.03
C ASN A 59 10.36 -7.14 -11.18
N THR A 60 10.21 -6.11 -10.35
CA THR A 60 9.00 -5.89 -9.55
C THR A 60 8.42 -4.51 -9.81
N ALA A 61 7.13 -4.35 -9.48
CA ALA A 61 6.49 -3.03 -9.45
C ALA A 61 7.00 -2.27 -8.23
N ASN A 62 7.61 -1.12 -8.47
CA ASN A 62 8.15 -0.22 -7.46
C ASN A 62 7.19 0.92 -7.08
N SER A 63 5.97 0.91 -7.61
CA SER A 63 4.92 1.82 -7.24
C SER A 63 3.57 1.14 -7.38
N THR A 64 2.61 1.63 -6.61
CA THR A 64 1.22 1.20 -6.73
C THR A 64 0.66 1.52 -8.12
N GLY A 65 1.11 2.63 -8.72
CA GLY A 65 0.77 2.98 -10.09
C GLY A 65 1.12 1.91 -11.12
N ASN A 66 2.25 1.23 -10.93
CA ASN A 66 2.74 0.20 -11.84
C ASN A 66 2.15 -1.19 -11.54
N ALA A 67 1.78 -1.47 -10.30
CA ALA A 67 1.16 -2.75 -9.96
C ALA A 67 -0.35 -2.77 -10.22
N ALA A 68 -1.05 -1.63 -10.18
CA ALA A 68 -2.49 -1.59 -10.47
C ALA A 68 -2.89 -2.19 -11.84
N PRO A 69 -2.19 -1.93 -12.96
CA PRO A 69 -2.45 -2.62 -14.23
C PRO A 69 -2.27 -4.14 -14.17
N VAL A 70 -1.31 -4.62 -13.40
CA VAL A 70 -1.02 -6.06 -13.24
C VAL A 70 -2.13 -6.73 -12.43
N VAL A 71 -2.55 -6.12 -11.32
CA VAL A 71 -3.68 -6.60 -10.51
C VAL A 71 -4.97 -6.59 -11.34
N TRP A 72 -5.23 -5.54 -12.11
CA TRP A 72 -6.38 -5.48 -13.01
C TRP A 72 -6.36 -6.61 -14.05
N ALA A 73 -5.21 -6.85 -14.69
CA ALA A 73 -5.06 -7.94 -15.66
C ALA A 73 -5.31 -9.32 -15.02
N PHE A 74 -4.78 -9.53 -13.81
CA PHE A 74 -5.07 -10.74 -13.03
C PHE A 74 -6.57 -10.88 -12.73
N LEU A 75 -7.24 -9.81 -12.28
CA LEU A 75 -8.67 -9.82 -12.00
C LEU A 75 -9.51 -10.09 -13.26
N GLN A 76 -9.13 -9.54 -14.42
CA GLN A 76 -9.77 -9.83 -15.70
C GLN A 76 -9.73 -11.33 -16.00
N ALA A 77 -8.60 -12.01 -15.80
CA ALA A 77 -8.50 -13.45 -16.00
C ALA A 77 -9.27 -14.23 -14.92
N TRP A 78 -9.02 -13.92 -13.64
CA TRP A 78 -9.58 -14.66 -12.51
C TRP A 78 -11.11 -14.65 -12.48
N LEU A 79 -11.73 -13.48 -12.67
CA LEU A 79 -13.18 -13.36 -12.64
C LEU A 79 -13.87 -14.04 -13.83
N GLN A 80 -13.14 -14.31 -14.92
CA GLN A 80 -13.64 -15.02 -16.10
C GLN A 80 -13.44 -16.53 -15.99
N ASP A 81 -12.25 -16.98 -15.56
CA ASP A 81 -11.87 -18.39 -15.55
C ASP A 81 -12.40 -19.16 -14.34
N PHE A 82 -12.78 -18.46 -13.27
CA PHE A 82 -13.27 -19.08 -12.03
C PHE A 82 -14.71 -18.65 -11.68
N PRO A 83 -15.71 -19.04 -12.50
CA PRO A 83 -17.10 -18.61 -12.34
C PRO A 83 -17.74 -19.10 -11.02
N MET A 84 -17.17 -20.12 -10.37
CA MET A 84 -17.63 -20.57 -9.04
C MET A 84 -17.44 -19.52 -7.94
N TYR A 85 -16.56 -18.53 -8.14
CA TYR A 85 -16.33 -17.42 -7.21
C TYR A 85 -17.09 -16.14 -7.58
N LYS A 86 -17.97 -16.21 -8.59
CA LYS A 86 -18.78 -15.06 -8.99
C LYS A 86 -19.71 -14.66 -7.84
N SER A 87 -19.63 -13.40 -7.42
CA SER A 87 -20.56 -12.81 -6.45
C SER A 87 -22.01 -12.93 -6.97
N PRO A 88 -23.01 -13.19 -6.11
CA PRO A 88 -24.42 -13.22 -6.50
C PRO A 88 -24.88 -11.96 -7.26
N ASN A 89 -24.33 -10.80 -6.89
CA ASN A 89 -24.64 -9.51 -7.51
C ASN A 89 -23.65 -9.11 -8.62
N ASN A 90 -22.67 -9.96 -8.93
CA ASN A 90 -21.55 -9.63 -9.83
C ASN A 90 -20.75 -8.39 -9.36
N GLU A 91 -20.62 -8.22 -8.05
CA GLU A 91 -19.91 -7.12 -7.39
C GLU A 91 -18.57 -7.60 -6.82
N LEU A 92 -17.58 -6.72 -6.83
CA LEU A 92 -16.26 -6.92 -6.23
C LEU A 92 -16.03 -5.86 -5.15
N SER A 93 -15.61 -6.30 -3.97
CA SER A 93 -15.05 -5.42 -2.94
C SER A 93 -13.56 -5.69 -2.83
N ILE A 94 -12.76 -4.63 -2.74
CA ILE A 94 -11.33 -4.73 -2.43
C ILE A 94 -11.09 -4.28 -1.01
N TRP A 95 -10.20 -4.99 -0.32
CA TRP A 95 -9.87 -4.74 1.08
C TRP A 95 -8.37 -4.91 1.29
N ALA A 96 -7.75 -3.94 1.94
CA ALA A 96 -6.34 -4.01 2.32
C ALA A 96 -6.06 -3.30 3.64
N ASP A 97 -4.91 -3.63 4.22
CA ASP A 97 -4.44 -3.13 5.50
C ASP A 97 -3.11 -2.38 5.35
N SER A 98 -2.83 -1.41 6.23
CA SER A 98 -1.56 -0.69 6.32
C SER A 98 -1.18 0.04 5.01
N TYR A 99 -0.17 -0.43 4.27
CA TYR A 99 0.16 0.11 2.95
C TYR A 99 -0.98 -0.08 1.94
N GLY A 100 -1.97 -0.91 2.27
CA GLY A 100 -3.28 -1.01 1.63
C GLY A 100 -3.95 0.34 1.38
N GLY A 101 -3.69 1.35 2.23
CA GLY A 101 -4.15 2.73 2.01
C GLY A 101 -3.62 3.39 0.74
N HIS A 102 -2.55 2.88 0.13
CA HIS A 102 -2.08 3.28 -1.20
C HIS A 102 -2.61 2.32 -2.28
N TRP A 103 -2.49 1.01 -2.03
CA TRP A 103 -2.89 -0.06 -2.97
C TRP A 103 -4.33 0.06 -3.42
N ASP A 104 -5.26 0.10 -2.47
CA ASP A 104 -6.68 -0.01 -2.75
C ASP A 104 -7.23 1.18 -3.54
N PRO A 105 -7.01 2.45 -3.12
CA PRO A 105 -7.50 3.59 -3.90
C PRO A 105 -7.01 3.59 -5.35
N ARG A 106 -5.74 3.22 -5.57
CA ARG A 106 -5.14 3.24 -6.90
C ARG A 106 -5.58 2.08 -7.77
N VAL A 107 -5.72 0.88 -7.21
CA VAL A 107 -6.27 -0.29 -7.92
C VAL A 107 -7.73 -0.02 -8.30
N ALA A 108 -8.54 0.51 -7.37
CA ALA A 108 -9.94 0.83 -7.65
C ALA A 108 -10.09 1.94 -8.70
N ASP A 109 -9.37 3.05 -8.57
CA ASP A 109 -9.36 4.12 -9.58
C ASP A 109 -8.94 3.61 -10.96
N PHE A 110 -7.95 2.71 -11.01
CA PHE A 110 -7.53 2.09 -12.27
C PHE A 110 -8.60 1.20 -12.89
N ILE A 111 -9.29 0.37 -12.09
CA ILE A 111 -10.42 -0.47 -12.53
C ILE A 111 -11.51 0.40 -13.13
N GLU A 112 -11.93 1.44 -12.41
CA GLU A 112 -12.98 2.37 -12.84
C GLU A 112 -12.61 3.08 -14.15
N LYS A 113 -11.35 3.52 -14.30
CA LYS A 113 -10.85 4.07 -15.57
C LYS A 113 -10.84 3.04 -16.71
N GLN A 114 -10.57 1.76 -16.44
CA GLN A 114 -10.68 0.72 -17.48
C GLN A 114 -12.14 0.41 -17.80
N ASN A 115 -13.05 0.45 -16.81
CA ASN A 115 -14.48 0.29 -17.04
C ASN A 115 -15.01 1.35 -18.01
N ASP A 116 -14.56 2.60 -17.90
CA ASP A 116 -14.92 3.67 -18.84
C ASP A 116 -14.44 3.36 -20.27
N LYS A 117 -13.21 2.86 -20.40
CA LYS A 117 -12.66 2.44 -21.70
C LYS A 117 -13.39 1.24 -22.29
N ILE A 118 -13.81 0.29 -21.46
CA ILE A 118 -14.62 -0.86 -21.87
C ILE A 118 -15.98 -0.37 -22.39
N ALA A 119 -16.65 0.51 -21.65
CA ALA A 119 -17.93 1.09 -22.04
C ALA A 119 -17.84 1.89 -23.36
N ALA A 120 -16.71 2.56 -23.59
CA ALA A 120 -16.40 3.25 -24.84
C ALA A 120 -16.00 2.32 -26.00
N GLY A 121 -15.90 1.00 -25.77
CA GLY A 121 -15.51 0.02 -26.79
C GLY A 121 -14.01 -0.02 -27.10
N ALA A 122 -13.17 0.66 -26.31
CA ALA A 122 -11.72 0.70 -26.54
C ALA A 122 -10.99 -0.58 -26.08
N LEU A 123 -11.65 -1.42 -25.26
CA LEU A 123 -11.10 -2.66 -24.70
C LEU A 123 -12.04 -3.85 -24.98
N GLU A 124 -12.10 -4.31 -26.23
CA GLU A 124 -13.10 -5.29 -26.71
C GLU A 124 -13.11 -6.64 -25.97
N CYS A 125 -11.95 -7.11 -25.49
CA CYS A 125 -11.82 -8.40 -24.80
C CYS A 125 -11.96 -8.30 -23.27
N ALA A 126 -11.99 -7.08 -22.71
CA ALA A 126 -12.09 -6.88 -21.28
C ALA A 126 -13.55 -6.82 -20.82
N LYS A 127 -13.79 -7.21 -19.56
CA LYS A 127 -15.10 -7.19 -18.92
C LYS A 127 -15.14 -6.11 -17.85
N VAL A 128 -16.28 -5.42 -17.76
CA VAL A 128 -16.54 -4.47 -16.68
C VAL A 128 -16.44 -5.22 -15.35
N ILE A 129 -15.65 -4.68 -14.42
CA ILE A 129 -15.56 -5.15 -13.05
C ILE A 129 -16.40 -4.18 -12.21
N ASN A 130 -17.55 -4.64 -11.70
CA ASN A 130 -18.40 -3.77 -10.88
C ASN A 130 -17.80 -3.66 -9.48
N LEU A 131 -17.12 -2.55 -9.18
CA LEU A 131 -16.65 -2.27 -7.83
C LEU A 131 -17.83 -1.81 -6.97
N ASP A 132 -17.98 -2.44 -5.81
CA ASP A 132 -18.98 -2.08 -4.81
C ASP A 132 -18.33 -1.33 -3.64
N THR A 133 -17.27 -1.90 -3.06
CA THR A 133 -16.65 -1.35 -1.83
C THR A 133 -15.14 -1.36 -1.90
N VAL A 134 -14.51 -0.28 -1.42
CA VAL A 134 -13.10 -0.20 -1.06
C VAL A 134 -12.98 -0.11 0.45
N GLY A 135 -12.36 -1.10 1.07
CA GLY A 135 -12.19 -1.20 2.51
C GLY A 135 -10.73 -1.05 2.94
N ILE A 136 -10.43 -0.02 3.72
CA ILE A 136 -9.06 0.26 4.16
C ILE A 136 -8.99 0.12 5.67
N ILE A 137 -8.15 -0.81 6.12
CA ILE A 137 -7.89 -1.09 7.53
C ILE A 137 -6.54 -0.45 7.89
N ASN A 138 -6.49 0.31 8.99
CA ASN A 138 -5.30 0.96 9.56
C ASN A 138 -4.35 1.59 8.51
N GLY A 139 -4.94 2.15 7.45
CA GLY A 139 -4.21 2.44 6.22
C GLY A 139 -3.50 3.79 6.22
N VAL A 140 -2.30 3.81 5.62
CA VAL A 140 -1.64 5.07 5.26
C VAL A 140 -2.20 5.53 3.91
N ILE A 141 -3.12 6.51 3.93
CA ILE A 141 -3.77 7.04 2.72
C ILE A 141 -3.11 8.34 2.27
N ASP A 142 -2.92 9.28 3.20
CA ASP A 142 -2.23 10.54 2.95
C ASP A 142 -1.14 10.72 4.00
N PHE A 143 0.11 10.75 3.54
CA PHE A 143 1.25 10.82 4.45
C PHE A 143 1.29 12.10 5.27
N LYS A 144 0.79 13.25 4.78
CA LYS A 144 0.78 14.49 5.55
C LYS A 144 -0.20 14.37 6.72
N ILE A 145 -1.39 13.82 6.46
CA ILE A 145 -2.38 13.55 7.50
C ILE A 145 -1.84 12.52 8.50
N THR A 146 -1.27 11.43 8.01
CA THR A 146 -0.68 10.38 8.86
C THR A 146 0.44 10.97 9.72
N ALA A 147 1.47 11.61 9.13
CA ALA A 147 2.58 12.20 9.86
C ALA A 147 2.11 13.23 10.90
N ALA A 148 1.13 14.07 10.55
CA ALA A 148 0.51 14.98 11.49
C ALA A 148 -0.18 14.22 12.63
N SER A 149 -0.99 13.19 12.36
CA SER A 149 -1.72 12.43 13.41
C SER A 149 -0.81 11.70 14.40
N TYR A 150 0.37 11.23 13.95
CA TYR A 150 1.37 10.61 14.81
C TYR A 150 2.00 11.59 15.80
N LEU A 151 2.04 12.88 15.47
CA LEU A 151 2.70 13.94 16.24
C LEU A 151 1.70 14.92 16.90
N VAL A 152 0.53 15.10 16.32
CA VAL A 152 -0.49 16.09 16.67
C VAL A 152 -1.86 15.45 16.52
N PHE A 153 -2.55 15.27 17.63
CA PHE A 153 -3.99 15.14 17.61
C PHE A 153 -4.58 16.53 17.83
N PRO A 154 -5.63 16.94 17.10
CA PRO A 154 -6.36 18.14 17.44
C PRO A 154 -7.12 17.87 18.75
N ALA A 155 -6.45 18.04 19.88
CA ALA A 155 -7.13 18.35 21.12
C ALA A 155 -7.87 19.66 20.87
N GLY A 156 -9.19 19.64 21.03
CA GLY A 156 -10.00 20.84 20.99
C GLY A 156 -9.31 21.94 21.81
N LYS A 157 -9.27 23.15 21.27
CA LYS A 157 -9.01 24.33 22.09
C LYS A 157 -10.10 24.36 23.15
N ASP A 158 -9.82 23.92 24.37
CA ASP A 158 -10.54 24.44 25.51
C ASP A 158 -9.70 24.58 26.77
N LEU A 159 -9.80 25.78 27.33
CA LEU A 159 -9.51 26.21 28.69
C LEU A 159 -8.12 25.89 29.26
N GLY A 160 -7.22 26.86 29.06
CA GLY A 160 -6.15 27.26 29.97
C GLY A 160 -5.60 26.20 30.92
N THR A 161 -4.34 25.82 30.68
CA THR A 161 -3.46 24.95 31.47
C THR A 161 -3.34 23.50 30.98
N LYS A 162 -2.27 23.28 30.20
CA LYS A 162 -1.71 22.02 29.63
C LYS A 162 -2.29 21.56 28.29
N PRO A 163 -1.48 21.55 27.22
CA PRO A 163 -1.88 20.91 25.98
C PRO A 163 -1.95 19.39 26.19
N LEU A 164 -3.16 18.83 26.11
CA LEU A 164 -3.37 17.39 26.03
C LEU A 164 -2.99 16.91 24.63
N HIS A 165 -1.69 16.76 24.37
CA HIS A 165 -1.18 16.23 23.11
C HIS A 165 -1.42 14.72 23.04
N HIS A 166 -2.65 14.22 22.83
CA HIS A 166 -2.87 12.78 22.68
C HIS A 166 -2.44 12.26 21.30
N ASN A 167 -1.13 12.19 21.01
CA ASN A 167 -0.65 11.69 19.72
C ASN A 167 -0.24 10.21 19.82
N MET A 168 -0.23 9.51 18.68
CA MET A 168 0.04 8.06 18.67
C MET A 168 1.45 7.71 19.15
N ALA A 169 2.44 8.57 18.92
CA ALA A 169 3.84 8.23 19.18
C ALA A 169 4.34 8.55 20.60
N TYR A 170 3.81 9.59 21.24
CA TYR A 170 4.38 10.18 22.46
C TYR A 170 3.41 10.22 23.65
N ASN A 171 2.10 10.34 23.44
CA ASN A 171 1.14 10.36 24.55
C ASN A 171 -0.17 9.70 24.12
N ASN A 172 -0.05 8.41 23.85
CA ASN A 172 -1.17 7.55 23.47
C ASN A 172 -1.86 6.94 24.71
N THR A 173 -3.05 6.40 24.48
CA THR A 173 -3.87 5.75 25.52
C THR A 173 -3.29 4.44 26.05
N TYR A 174 -2.23 3.91 25.44
CA TYR A 174 -1.53 2.70 25.88
C TYR A 174 -0.45 3.00 26.95
N GLY A 175 -0.22 4.28 27.26
CA GLY A 175 0.78 4.69 28.25
C GLY A 175 2.23 4.39 27.84
N SER A 176 2.46 4.07 26.56
CA SER A 176 3.76 3.67 26.01
C SER A 176 4.34 4.77 25.13
N LEU A 177 5.59 5.17 25.42
CA LEU A 177 6.35 6.07 24.59
C LEU A 177 6.97 5.28 23.44
N VAL A 178 6.46 5.46 22.21
CA VAL A 178 7.08 4.89 21.01
C VAL A 178 8.35 5.67 20.65
N ILE A 179 8.37 6.96 20.95
CA ILE A 179 9.52 7.86 20.75
C ILE A 179 9.86 8.63 22.03
N THR A 180 11.13 9.01 22.17
CA THR A 180 11.61 9.86 23.26
C THR A 180 11.10 11.31 23.12
N ASN A 181 11.14 12.08 24.21
CA ASN A 181 10.75 13.50 24.17
C ASN A 181 11.59 14.32 23.18
N ALA A 182 12.90 14.03 23.09
CA ALA A 182 13.79 14.71 22.15
C ALA A 182 13.44 14.41 20.68
N GLU A 183 13.10 13.17 20.37
CA GLU A 183 12.64 12.78 19.04
C GLU A 183 11.29 13.40 18.69
N TYR A 184 10.36 13.45 19.65
CA TYR A 184 9.07 14.11 19.48
C TYR A 184 9.23 15.61 19.17
N GLU A 185 10.03 16.33 19.96
CA GLU A 185 10.31 17.75 19.74
C GLU A 185 10.99 17.99 18.39
N SER A 186 11.95 17.13 18.01
CA SER A 186 12.61 17.18 16.70
C SER A 186 11.63 16.98 15.55
N ALA A 187 10.76 15.97 15.65
CA ALA A 187 9.75 15.67 14.64
C ALA A 187 8.74 16.82 14.50
N MET A 188 8.29 17.39 15.62
CA MET A 188 7.39 18.54 15.63
C MET A 188 8.00 19.78 14.96
N MET A 189 9.27 20.08 15.23
CA MET A 189 9.96 21.21 14.61
C MET A 189 10.12 21.03 13.09
N ASN A 190 10.30 19.78 12.63
CA ASN A 190 10.55 19.47 11.23
C ASN A 190 9.28 19.16 10.42
N LEU A 191 8.11 19.01 11.06
CA LEU A 191 6.88 18.59 10.39
C LEU A 191 6.51 19.51 9.22
N THR A 192 6.53 20.83 9.42
CA THR A 192 6.24 21.80 8.36
C THR A 192 7.24 21.73 7.19
N THR A 193 8.52 21.52 7.50
CA THR A 193 9.54 21.36 6.46
C THR A 193 9.33 20.07 5.67
N CYS A 194 9.02 18.98 6.36
CA CYS A 194 8.75 17.68 5.74
C CYS A 194 7.52 17.73 4.81
N THR A 195 6.40 18.28 5.28
CA THR A 195 5.19 18.39 4.47
C THR A 195 5.37 19.37 3.30
N GLY A 196 6.11 20.47 3.48
CA GLY A 196 6.44 21.39 2.39
C GLY A 196 7.35 20.78 1.32
N LEU A 197 8.30 19.91 1.70
CA LEU A 197 9.09 19.14 0.74
C LEU A 197 8.23 18.12 0.00
N LEU A 198 7.25 17.53 0.68
CA LEU A 198 6.30 16.60 0.06
C LEU A 198 5.41 17.29 -0.97
N ASP A 199 4.87 18.47 -0.66
CA ASP A 199 4.11 19.28 -1.61
C ASP A 199 4.93 19.65 -2.85
N LYS A 200 6.22 19.93 -2.66
CA LYS A 200 7.16 20.17 -3.77
C LYS A 200 7.35 18.91 -4.62
N CYS A 201 7.48 17.73 -4.02
CA CYS A 201 7.61 16.48 -4.77
C CYS A 201 6.34 16.19 -5.57
N GLN A 202 5.17 16.31 -4.94
CA GLN A 202 3.88 16.06 -5.58
C GLN A 202 3.61 17.04 -6.75
N SER A 203 3.93 18.33 -6.57
CA SER A 203 3.78 19.31 -7.66
C SER A 203 4.74 19.10 -8.82
N LEU A 204 5.97 18.65 -8.56
CA LEU A 204 6.91 18.27 -9.61
C LEU A 204 6.48 16.97 -10.31
N GLY A 205 6.01 15.97 -9.55
CA GLY A 205 5.49 14.72 -10.10
C GLY A 205 4.33 14.96 -11.06
N ALA A 206 3.39 15.85 -10.71
CA ALA A 206 2.29 16.22 -11.60
C ALA A 206 2.74 16.85 -12.93
N ILE A 207 3.95 17.42 -13.00
CA ILE A 207 4.50 18.05 -14.21
C ILE A 207 5.36 17.06 -15.00
N TYR A 208 6.25 16.35 -14.32
CA TYR A 208 7.31 15.55 -14.95
C TYR A 208 6.98 14.06 -15.04
N ASP A 209 6.03 13.57 -14.24
CA ASP A 209 5.53 12.19 -14.25
C ASP A 209 4.00 12.11 -14.07
N PRO A 210 3.20 12.78 -14.93
CA PRO A 210 1.75 12.85 -14.76
C PRO A 210 1.05 11.49 -14.83
N ASP A 211 1.66 10.53 -15.54
CA ASP A 211 1.15 9.17 -15.71
C ASP A 211 1.71 8.18 -14.67
N ASN A 212 2.57 8.66 -13.76
CA ASN A 212 3.15 7.88 -12.66
C ASN A 212 4.09 6.73 -13.12
N CYS A 213 4.72 6.88 -14.29
CA CYS A 213 5.56 5.91 -14.97
C CYS A 213 7.00 5.86 -14.47
N VAL A 214 7.49 6.86 -13.71
CA VAL A 214 8.90 6.96 -13.31
C VAL A 214 9.21 6.07 -12.12
N MET A 215 10.02 5.06 -12.37
CA MET A 215 10.41 3.96 -11.48
C MET A 215 11.26 4.34 -10.23
N ALA A 216 11.49 5.62 -9.95
CA ALA A 216 12.47 6.04 -8.93
C ALA A 216 11.84 6.56 -7.63
N GLU A 217 10.52 6.75 -7.58
CA GLU A 217 9.83 7.49 -6.51
C GLU A 217 8.72 6.62 -5.90
N GLY A 218 8.73 6.49 -4.57
CA GLY A 218 7.72 5.71 -3.84
C GLY A 218 6.37 6.43 -3.75
N ASP A 219 5.30 5.69 -3.46
CA ASP A 219 3.93 6.22 -3.49
C ASP A 219 3.69 7.40 -2.53
N ILE A 220 4.43 7.45 -1.41
CA ILE A 220 4.37 8.56 -0.44
C ILE A 220 4.60 9.91 -1.13
N THR A 221 5.58 10.01 -2.04
CA THR A 221 5.92 11.26 -2.72
C THR A 221 4.97 11.65 -3.85
N ARG A 222 4.09 10.74 -4.26
CA ARG A 222 3.16 10.91 -5.39
C ARG A 222 1.80 11.47 -4.95
N GLY A 223 1.28 11.05 -3.79
CA GLY A 223 0.00 11.53 -3.26
C GLY A 223 -1.22 11.20 -4.14
N GLY A 224 -2.31 11.96 -3.98
CA GLY A 224 -3.53 11.83 -4.81
C GLY A 224 -4.49 10.70 -4.41
N PHE A 225 -4.16 9.90 -3.40
CA PHE A 225 -5.02 8.79 -2.94
C PHE A 225 -6.36 9.27 -2.36
N LEU A 226 -6.39 10.44 -1.70
CA LEU A 226 -7.64 11.05 -1.24
C LEU A 226 -8.54 11.46 -2.41
N ASP A 227 -7.98 12.00 -3.49
CA ASP A 227 -8.73 12.37 -4.69
C ASP A 227 -9.29 11.12 -5.39
N MET A 228 -8.51 10.03 -5.43
CA MET A 228 -8.99 8.73 -5.94
C MET A 228 -10.18 8.22 -5.13
N LEU A 229 -10.11 8.28 -3.79
CA LEU A 229 -11.25 7.93 -2.93
C LEU A 229 -12.46 8.84 -3.16
N GLY A 230 -12.23 10.14 -3.37
CA GLY A 230 -13.29 11.09 -3.75
C GLY A 230 -13.98 10.71 -5.06
N ASN A 231 -13.19 10.42 -6.10
CA ASN A 231 -13.70 9.98 -7.41
C ASN A 231 -14.48 8.66 -7.32
N LEU A 232 -14.06 7.74 -6.44
CA LEU A 232 -14.76 6.48 -6.21
C LEU A 232 -16.15 6.71 -5.58
N LEU A 233 -16.22 7.60 -4.59
CA LEU A 233 -17.50 8.01 -3.98
C LEU A 233 -18.43 8.65 -5.01
N ASP A 234 -17.92 9.53 -5.88
CA ASP A 234 -18.70 10.16 -6.95
C ASP A 234 -19.26 9.14 -7.97
N ARG A 235 -18.60 7.99 -8.09
CA ARG A 235 -19.01 6.86 -8.95
C ARG A 235 -19.93 5.86 -8.25
N GLY A 236 -20.27 6.11 -6.97
CA GLY A 236 -21.15 5.25 -6.18
C GLY A 236 -20.46 4.05 -5.52
N VAL A 237 -19.11 3.99 -5.57
CA VAL A 237 -18.34 2.98 -4.83
C VAL A 237 -18.28 3.38 -3.35
N GLN A 238 -18.58 2.44 -2.46
CA GLN A 238 -18.54 2.67 -1.02
C GLN A 238 -17.09 2.68 -0.53
N VAL A 239 -16.74 3.63 0.34
CA VAL A 239 -15.42 3.66 1.00
C VAL A 239 -15.63 3.38 2.49
N THR A 240 -15.05 2.29 2.97
CA THR A 240 -15.09 1.90 4.38
C THR A 240 -13.70 2.05 4.99
N LEU A 241 -13.57 2.89 6.02
CA LEU A 241 -12.32 3.06 6.76
C LEU A 241 -12.48 2.41 8.13
N ILE A 242 -11.57 1.49 8.46
CA ILE A 242 -11.50 0.84 9.77
C ILE A 242 -10.18 1.25 10.41
N TYR A 243 -10.27 1.73 11.65
CA TYR A 243 -9.10 2.02 12.47
C TYR A 243 -9.30 1.32 13.81
N GLY A 244 -8.46 0.34 14.14
CA GLY A 244 -8.64 -0.38 15.39
C GLY A 244 -7.73 -1.56 15.60
N ASP A 245 -6.52 -1.29 16.08
CA ASP A 245 -5.74 -2.28 16.82
C ASP A 245 -5.91 -1.98 18.31
N ARG A 246 -6.90 -2.61 18.96
CA ARG A 246 -6.93 -2.67 20.42
C ARG A 246 -6.16 -3.90 20.86
N ASP A 247 -4.86 -3.85 20.63
CA ASP A 247 -3.90 -4.84 21.11
C ASP A 247 -3.41 -4.43 22.51
#